data_AF-A0A2V5JY44-F1
#
_entry.id   AF-A0A2V5JY44-F1
#
_cell.length_a   1.000
_cell.length_b   1.000
_cell.length_c   1.000
_cell.angle_alpha   90.00
_cell.angle_beta   90.00
_cell.angle_gamma   90.00
#
_symmetry.space_group_name_H-M   'P 1'
#
loop_
_entity.id
_entity.type
_entity.pdbx_description
1 polymer ?
#
loop_
_entity_poly.entity_id
_entity_poly.type
_entity_poly.pdbx_seq_one_letter_code
_entity_poly.pdbx_strand_id
1 'polypeptide(L)'
;MYDYLLSVFLGVVEGLTEFLPVSSTAHLRICEALLRIDLHDGFWKMYTIVIQLGAILALPVYFRERIAKFVLTFPRGERGNRTILTHPLSLTLIAFVVTAIPAWLLTKQIGKNLENLW
;
A
#
# COMPACT_ATOMS: atom_id res chain seq x y z
N MET A 1 -9.40 -19.48 -18.72
CA MET A 1 -8.44 -20.38 -18.01
C MET A 1 -7.06 -19.77 -17.92
N TYR A 2 -6.58 -19.06 -18.95
CA TYR A 2 -5.32 -18.30 -18.87
C TYR A 2 -5.42 -17.12 -17.88
N ASP A 3 -6.58 -16.46 -17.81
CA ASP A 3 -6.76 -15.25 -16.99
C ASP A 3 -6.65 -15.51 -15.48
N TYR A 4 -7.15 -16.65 -14.99
CA TYR A 4 -7.01 -16.99 -13.57
C TYR A 4 -5.55 -17.29 -13.19
N LEU A 5 -4.80 -17.97 -14.06
CA LEU A 5 -3.38 -18.21 -13.84
C LEU A 5 -2.58 -16.91 -13.90
N LEU A 6 -2.93 -16.04 -14.84
CA LEU A 6 -2.39 -14.68 -14.95
C LEU A 6 -2.66 -13.86 -13.68
N SER A 7 -3.89 -13.92 -13.17
CA SER A 7 -4.27 -13.22 -11.95
C SER A 7 -3.51 -13.71 -10.73
N VAL A 8 -3.35 -15.04 -10.59
CA VAL A 8 -2.52 -15.62 -9.52
C VAL A 8 -1.07 -15.17 -9.65
N PHE A 9 -0.52 -15.19 -10.87
CA PHE A 9 0.86 -14.75 -11.11
C PHE A 9 1.06 -13.27 -10.72
N LEU A 10 0.23 -12.37 -11.24
CA LEU A 10 0.31 -10.93 -10.92
C LEU A 10 0.06 -10.68 -9.42
N GLY A 11 -0.87 -11.40 -8.80
CA GLY A 11 -1.13 -11.32 -7.36
C GLY A 11 0.07 -11.77 -6.51
N VAL A 12 0.80 -12.81 -6.93
CA VAL A 12 2.03 -13.25 -6.27
C VAL A 12 3.14 -12.23 -6.44
N VAL A 13 3.34 -11.68 -7.64
CA VAL A 13 4.35 -10.63 -7.90
C VAL A 13 4.07 -9.42 -7.01
N GLU A 14 2.83 -8.93 -6.99
CA GLU A 14 2.43 -7.79 -6.16
C GLU A 14 2.61 -8.09 -4.68
N GLY A 15 2.06 -9.20 -4.19
CA GLY A 15 2.14 -9.58 -2.77
C GLY A 15 3.57 -9.80 -2.27
N LEU A 16 4.49 -10.24 -3.13
CA LEU A 16 5.91 -10.35 -2.78
C LEU A 16 6.62 -9.00 -2.82
N THR A 17 6.39 -8.19 -3.87
CA THR A 17 7.17 -6.98 -4.11
C THR A 17 6.70 -5.77 -3.30
N GLU A 18 5.43 -5.74 -2.85
CA GLU A 18 4.87 -4.61 -2.08
C GLU A 18 5.53 -4.45 -0.70
N PHE A 19 5.96 -5.55 -0.08
CA PHE A 19 6.61 -5.50 1.24
C PHE A 19 8.14 -5.42 1.16
N LEU A 20 8.71 -5.61 -0.04
CA LEU A 20 10.15 -5.46 -0.28
C LEU A 20 10.44 -4.05 -0.81
N PRO A 21 11.58 -3.43 -0.45
CA PRO A 21 11.95 -2.10 -0.94
C PRO A 21 12.47 -2.16 -2.39
N VAL A 22 11.66 -2.67 -3.31
CA VAL A 22 12.02 -2.96 -4.72
C VAL A 22 11.08 -2.32 -5.75
N SER A 23 10.06 -1.56 -5.32
CA SER A 23 9.00 -0.96 -6.16
C SER A 23 8.11 -1.99 -6.85
N SER A 24 6.97 -2.31 -6.23
CA SER A 24 5.94 -3.21 -6.77
C SER A 24 5.36 -2.72 -8.10
N THR A 25 5.10 -1.41 -8.20
CA THR A 25 4.57 -0.79 -9.42
C THR A 25 5.46 -1.02 -10.64
N ALA A 26 6.78 -0.94 -10.50
CA ALA A 26 7.70 -1.19 -11.61
C ALA A 26 7.67 -2.67 -12.04
N HIS A 27 7.64 -3.60 -11.08
CA HIS A 27 7.60 -5.04 -11.35
C HIS A 27 6.33 -5.46 -12.06
N LEU A 28 5.16 -4.99 -11.60
CA LEU A 28 3.89 -5.27 -12.27
C LEU A 28 3.88 -4.76 -13.72
N ARG A 29 4.35 -3.53 -13.95
CA ARG A 29 4.41 -2.95 -15.31
C ARG A 29 5.30 -3.74 -16.26
N ILE A 30 6.46 -4.21 -15.77
CA ILE A 30 7.35 -5.08 -16.55
C ILE A 30 6.66 -6.40 -16.86
N CYS A 31 6.01 -7.03 -15.88
CA CYS A 31 5.26 -8.27 -16.09
C CYS A 31 4.13 -8.08 -17.11
N GLU A 32 3.33 -7.03 -16.97
CA GLU A 32 2.23 -6.69 -17.87
C GLU A 32 2.73 -6.44 -19.31
N ALA A 33 3.84 -5.73 -19.48
CA ALA A 33 4.47 -5.51 -20.79
C ALA A 33 5.00 -6.81 -21.43
N LEU A 34 5.63 -7.68 -20.64
CA LEU A 34 6.12 -8.99 -21.10
C LEU A 34 4.96 -9.92 -21.52
N LEU A 35 3.84 -9.81 -20.84
CA LEU A 35 2.63 -10.60 -21.08
C LEU A 35 1.71 -9.98 -22.15
N ARG A 36 2.13 -8.86 -22.78
CA ARG A 36 1.38 -8.10 -23.80
C ARG A 36 -0.02 -7.68 -23.33
N ILE A 37 -0.14 -7.32 -22.05
CA ILE A 37 -1.36 -6.78 -21.47
C ILE A 37 -1.47 -5.31 -21.87
N ASP A 38 -2.66 -4.90 -22.36
CA ASP A 38 -2.90 -3.51 -22.70
C ASP A 38 -3.12 -2.67 -21.43
N LEU A 39 -2.08 -1.92 -21.07
CA LEU A 39 -2.05 -1.04 -19.91
C LEU A 39 -2.94 0.20 -20.04
N HIS A 40 -3.40 0.52 -21.25
CA HIS A 40 -4.34 1.62 -21.49
C HIS A 40 -5.79 1.21 -21.24
N ASP A 41 -6.06 -0.08 -21.07
CA ASP A 41 -7.37 -0.56 -20.66
C ASP A 41 -7.65 -0.15 -19.20
N GLY A 42 -8.77 0.53 -18.99
CA GLY A 42 -9.23 0.93 -17.67
C GLY A 42 -9.44 -0.27 -16.73
N PHE A 43 -9.74 -1.46 -17.27
CA PHE A 43 -9.86 -2.68 -16.49
C PHE A 43 -8.54 -3.06 -15.82
N TRP A 44 -7.44 -3.10 -16.58
CA TRP A 44 -6.13 -3.50 -16.04
C TRP A 44 -5.58 -2.48 -15.05
N LYS A 45 -5.80 -1.18 -15.32
CA LYS A 45 -5.46 -0.12 -14.34
C LYS A 45 -6.21 -0.30 -13.02
N MET A 46 -7.51 -0.58 -13.08
CA MET A 46 -8.30 -0.89 -11.88
C MET A 46 -7.81 -2.18 -11.21
N TYR A 47 -7.50 -3.21 -12.00
CA TYR A 47 -7.02 -4.49 -11.51
C TYR A 47 -5.75 -4.34 -10.66
N THR A 48 -4.74 -3.60 -11.14
CA THR A 48 -3.50 -3.29 -10.40
C THR A 48 -3.80 -2.66 -9.04
N ILE A 49 -4.74 -1.71 -8.99
CA ILE A 49 -5.14 -1.05 -7.74
C ILE A 49 -5.82 -2.05 -6.77
N VAL A 50 -6.64 -2.96 -7.31
CA VAL A 50 -7.36 -3.96 -6.50
C VAL A 50 -6.40 -4.99 -5.90
N ILE A 51 -5.41 -5.47 -6.65
CA ILE A 51 -4.42 -6.43 -6.11
C ILE A 51 -3.50 -5.78 -5.08
N GLN A 52 -3.14 -4.50 -5.27
CA GLN A 52 -2.44 -3.68 -4.26
C GLN A 52 -3.25 -3.55 -2.97
N LEU A 53 -4.54 -3.26 -3.07
CA LEU A 53 -5.45 -3.26 -1.92
C LEU A 53 -5.43 -4.62 -1.22
N GLY A 54 -5.43 -5.72 -1.98
CA GLY A 54 -5.30 -7.08 -1.45
C GLY A 54 -4.03 -7.28 -0.61
N ALA A 55 -2.89 -6.82 -1.10
CA ALA A 55 -1.63 -6.84 -0.35
C ALA A 55 -1.72 -6.01 0.94
N ILE A 56 -2.24 -4.78 0.88
CA ILE A 56 -2.41 -3.92 2.06
C ILE A 56 -3.33 -4.58 3.11
N LEU A 57 -4.43 -5.21 2.68
CA LEU A 57 -5.38 -5.90 3.55
C LEU A 57 -4.79 -7.12 4.27
N ALA A 58 -3.69 -7.69 3.78
CA ALA A 58 -2.98 -8.74 4.49
C ALA A 58 -2.34 -8.24 5.81
N LEU A 59 -1.96 -6.95 5.90
CA LEU A 59 -1.29 -6.39 7.08
C LEU A 59 -2.20 -6.33 8.32
N PRO A 60 -3.45 -5.82 8.26
CA PRO A 60 -4.36 -5.88 9.40
C PRO A 60 -4.62 -7.30 9.89
N VAL A 61 -4.69 -8.28 8.98
CA VAL A 61 -4.90 -9.69 9.32
C VAL A 61 -3.66 -10.27 10.01
N TYR A 62 -2.47 -10.04 9.45
CA TYR A 62 -1.20 -10.54 9.99
C TYR A 62 -0.86 -9.89 11.34
N PHE A 63 -1.05 -8.58 11.47
CA PHE A 63 -0.76 -7.81 12.69
C PHE A 63 -1.96 -7.62 13.62
N ARG A 64 -3.05 -8.39 13.45
CA ARG A 64 -4.32 -8.21 14.18
C ARG A 64 -4.14 -8.09 15.70
N GLU A 65 -3.30 -8.94 16.30
CA GLU A 65 -3.06 -8.94 17.75
C GLU A 65 -2.26 -7.71 18.19
N ARG A 66 -1.28 -7.29 17.39
CA ARG A 66 -0.47 -6.11 17.68
C ARG A 66 -1.31 -4.84 17.56
N ILE A 67 -2.14 -4.74 16.53
CA ILE A 67 -3.06 -3.62 16.33
C ILE A 67 -4.08 -3.58 17.48
N ALA A 68 -4.69 -4.72 17.83
CA ALA A 68 -5.59 -4.80 18.98
C ALA A 68 -4.91 -4.35 20.28
N LYS A 69 -3.68 -4.78 20.54
CA LYS A 69 -2.89 -4.31 21.68
C LYS A 69 -2.66 -2.80 21.64
N PHE A 70 -2.31 -2.23 20.49
CA PHE A 70 -2.13 -0.78 20.37
C PHE A 70 -3.42 -0.01 20.65
N VAL A 71 -4.58 -0.51 20.21
CA VAL A 71 -5.88 0.14 20.47
C VAL A 71 -6.26 0.01 21.94
N LEU A 72 -6.18 -1.20 22.52
CA LEU A 72 -6.60 -1.48 23.90
C LEU A 72 -5.72 -0.79 24.94
N THR A 73 -4.44 -0.59 24.63
CA THR A 73 -3.48 -0.04 25.59
C THR A 73 -3.27 1.47 25.45
N PHE A 74 -3.98 2.09 24.51
CA PHE A 74 -3.98 3.54 24.38
C PHE A 74 -4.70 4.18 25.59
N PRO A 75 -4.17 5.26 26.20
CA PRO A 75 -2.93 5.98 25.87
C PRO A 75 -1.69 5.58 26.68
N ARG A 76 -1.82 4.73 27.71
CA ARG A 76 -0.77 4.51 28.72
C ARG A 76 0.29 3.47 28.33
N GLY A 77 0.05 2.66 27.30
CA GLY A 77 0.95 1.60 26.83
C GLY A 77 1.08 0.44 27.82
N GLU A 78 1.60 -0.71 27.36
CA GLU A 78 1.51 -2.00 28.12
C GLU A 78 2.24 -1.97 29.47
N ARG A 79 3.17 -1.04 29.64
CA ARG A 79 3.99 -0.87 30.85
C ARG A 79 3.60 0.38 31.66
N GLY A 80 2.55 1.10 31.27
CA GLY A 80 2.11 2.35 31.94
C GLY A 80 3.07 3.55 31.84
N ASN A 81 4.24 3.37 31.20
CA ASN A 81 5.29 4.40 31.10
C ASN A 81 5.24 5.19 29.78
N ARG A 82 4.13 5.13 29.04
CA ARG A 82 3.95 5.88 27.79
C ARG A 82 2.93 6.99 27.98
N THR A 83 3.24 8.15 27.40
CA THR A 83 2.33 9.28 27.25
C THR A 83 1.62 9.21 25.90
N ILE A 84 0.56 10.01 25.73
CA ILE A 84 -0.18 10.12 24.46
C ILE A 84 0.78 10.39 23.29
N LEU A 85 1.84 11.18 23.49
CA LEU A 85 2.81 11.52 22.43
C LEU A 85 3.82 10.41 22.10
N THR A 86 4.07 9.48 23.02
CA THR A 86 5.04 8.38 22.84
C THR A 86 4.35 7.04 22.54
N HIS A 87 3.02 7.03 22.49
CA HIS A 87 2.26 5.83 22.18
C HIS A 87 2.39 5.45 20.68
N PRO A 88 2.64 4.17 20.32
CA PRO A 88 2.79 3.73 18.94
C PRO A 88 1.63 4.13 18.00
N LEU A 89 0.40 4.11 18.52
CA LEU A 89 -0.80 4.54 17.79
C LEU A 89 -0.79 6.04 17.45
N SER A 90 -0.34 6.89 18.37
CA SER A 90 -0.22 8.32 18.11
C SER A 90 0.92 8.62 17.15
N LEU A 91 2.06 7.94 17.30
CA LEU A 91 3.20 8.10 16.40
C LEU A 91 2.86 7.69 14.97
N THR A 92 2.11 6.61 14.79
CA THR A 92 1.63 6.19 13.46
C THR A 92 0.62 7.18 12.88
N LEU A 93 -0.28 7.75 13.69
CA LEU A 93 -1.19 8.81 13.24
C LEU A 93 -0.44 10.09 12.85
N ILE A 94 0.54 10.51 13.65
CA ILE A 94 1.40 11.67 13.35
C ILE A 94 2.17 11.42 12.05
N ALA A 95 2.79 10.25 11.89
CA ALA A 95 3.50 9.89 10.66
C ALA A 95 2.56 9.93 9.45
N PHE A 96 1.36 9.36 9.57
CA PHE A 96 0.34 9.43 8.51
C PHE A 96 0.00 10.88 8.13
N VAL A 97 -0.27 11.75 9.11
CA VAL A 97 -0.60 13.16 8.86
C VAL A 97 0.58 13.91 8.21
N VAL A 98 1.79 13.69 8.70
CA VAL A 98 3.02 14.30 8.17
C VAL A 98 3.29 13.87 6.73
N THR A 99 2.94 12.63 6.34
CA THR A 99 3.07 12.16 4.96
C THR A 99 1.89 12.57 4.08
N ALA A 100 0.66 12.51 4.60
CA ALA A 100 -0.57 12.75 3.84
C ALA A 100 -0.76 14.23 3.48
N ILE A 101 -0.44 15.18 4.39
CA ILE A 101 -0.61 16.61 4.13
C ILE A 101 0.25 17.08 2.93
N PRO A 102 1.58 16.83 2.90
CA PRO A 102 2.39 17.18 1.73
C PRO A 102 1.97 16.45 0.46
N ALA A 103 1.63 15.16 0.55
CA ALA A 103 1.16 14.39 -0.61
C ALA A 103 -0.12 14.99 -1.22
N TRP A 104 -1.06 15.40 -0.37
CA TRP A 104 -2.30 16.07 -0.79
C TRP A 104 -2.04 17.46 -1.36
N LEU A 105 -1.16 18.25 -0.74
CA LEU A 105 -0.79 19.58 -1.25
C LEU A 105 -0.13 19.50 -2.63
N LEU A 106 0.71 18.49 -2.84
CA LEU A 106 1.45 18.25 -4.07
C LEU A 106 0.64 17.50 -5.13
N THR A 107 -0.59 17.07 -4.86
CA THR A 107 -1.38 16.29 -5.82
C THR A 107 -1.54 17.01 -7.16
N LYS A 108 -1.72 18.35 -7.14
CA LYS A 108 -1.80 19.16 -8.37
C LYS A 108 -0.48 19.23 -9.15
N GLN A 109 0.66 19.17 -8.46
CA GLN A 109 1.99 19.21 -9.08
C GLN A 109 2.36 17.83 -9.66
N ILE A 110 2.01 16.76 -8.93
CA ILE A 110 2.22 15.37 -9.32
C ILE A 110 1.39 15.05 -10.58
N GLY A 111 0.09 15.37 -10.58
CA GLY A 111 -0.76 15.13 -11.75
C GLY A 111 -0.28 15.88 -13.01
N LYS A 112 0.21 17.11 -12.87
CA LYS A 112 0.67 17.92 -14.02
C LYS A 112 2.01 17.47 -14.59
N ASN A 113 2.93 16.96 -13.77
CA ASN A 113 4.31 16.70 -14.17
C ASN A 113 4.69 15.22 -14.25
N LEU A 114 3.95 14.31 -13.61
CA LEU A 114 4.25 12.87 -13.57
C LEU A 114 3.21 12.03 -14.28
N GLU A 115 1.92 12.38 -14.19
CA GLU A 115 0.86 11.62 -14.88
C GLU A 115 0.71 12.00 -16.37
N ASN A 116 1.15 13.20 -16.76
CA ASN A 116 1.16 13.70 -18.14
C ASN A 116 2.45 13.38 -18.93
N LEU A 117 3.41 12.66 -18.34
CA LEU A 117 4.61 12.18 -19.05
C LEU A 117 4.33 10.92 -19.88
N TRP A 118 3.07 10.48 -19.90
CA TRP A 118 2.52 9.35 -20.62
C TRP A 118 1.14 9.73 -21.19
#